data_AF-A0A349K0B6-F1
#
_entry.id   AF-A0A349K0B6-F1
#
_cell.length_a   1.000
_cell.length_b   1.000
_cell.length_c   1.000
_cell.angle_alpha   90.00
_cell.angle_beta   90.00
_cell.angle_gamma   90.00
#
_symmetry.space_group_name_H-M   'P 1'
#
loop_
_entity.id
_entity.type
_entity.pdbx_description
1 polymer ?
#
loop_
_entity_poly.entity_id
_entity_poly.type
_entity_poly.pdbx_seq_one_letter_code
_entity_poly.pdbx_strand_id
1 'polypeptide(L)'
;MKKESFHKLITLVAALGLLGLAPHARSGEDTKKSEAKDMEEAMDLMSGSLKGLRRLRRDPDRWTKSAALVAEGSQSVIAAMKWIPKEIEELPEGPEKIKALADSRRLMGLTLAGYAELELAFLAKDEEKVEAVLDKLKEIKAESHEKYNRGE
;
A
#
# COMPACT_ATOMS: atom_id res chain seq x y z
N MET A 1 1.55 -5.36 62.51
CA MET A 1 1.78 -5.62 61.08
C MET A 1 0.89 -4.69 60.27
N LYS A 2 1.46 -3.62 59.72
CA LYS A 2 0.77 -2.52 59.01
C LYS A 2 1.56 -2.19 57.76
N LYS A 3 1.07 -2.55 56.57
CA LYS A 3 1.47 -1.96 55.28
C LYS A 3 0.29 -1.93 54.29
N GLU A 4 -0.91 -1.62 54.77
CA GLU A 4 -2.07 -1.27 53.91
C GLU A 4 -2.01 0.19 53.39
N SER A 5 -0.85 0.83 53.43
CA SER A 5 -0.69 2.26 53.20
C SER A 5 0.01 2.61 51.87
N PHE A 6 0.14 1.66 50.94
CA PHE A 6 0.80 1.91 49.64
C PHE A 6 -0.17 1.89 48.45
N HIS A 7 -1.39 1.39 48.62
CA HIS A 7 -2.38 1.29 47.54
C HIS A 7 -3.45 2.39 47.53
N LYS A 8 -3.41 3.31 48.51
CA LYS A 8 -4.30 4.49 48.58
C LYS A 8 -3.64 5.81 48.14
N LEU A 9 -2.38 5.77 47.70
CA LEU A 9 -1.65 6.94 47.21
C LEU A 9 -1.64 7.06 45.67
N ILE A 10 -2.13 6.04 44.96
CA ILE A 10 -2.25 6.09 43.48
C ILE A 10 -3.66 6.55 43.05
N THR A 11 -4.60 6.64 43.99
CA THR A 11 -6.01 6.98 43.75
C THR A 11 -6.37 8.46 43.96
N LEU A 12 -5.38 9.37 44.05
CA LEU A 12 -5.61 10.81 44.29
C LEU A 12 -4.79 11.75 43.37
N VAL A 13 -4.53 11.35 42.13
CA VAL A 13 -4.11 12.30 41.06
C VAL A 13 -5.11 12.21 39.90
N ALA A 14 -6.39 12.32 40.25
CA ALA A 14 -7.48 12.63 39.34
C ALA A 14 -8.04 14.00 39.75
N ALA A 15 -7.30 15.06 39.45
CA ALA A 15 -7.82 16.43 39.34
C ALA A 15 -6.65 17.33 38.92
N LEU A 16 -6.86 18.17 37.89
CA LEU A 16 -5.92 19.19 37.35
C LEU A 16 -5.02 18.77 36.19
N GLY A 17 -5.59 18.13 35.17
CA GLY A 17 -4.99 18.08 33.82
C GLY A 17 -6.00 18.21 32.68
N LEU A 18 -7.22 18.70 32.97
CA LEU A 18 -8.37 18.72 32.06
C LEU A 18 -8.64 20.12 31.48
N LEU A 19 -7.59 20.83 31.06
CA LEU A 19 -7.73 22.07 30.28
C LEU A 19 -6.59 22.15 29.26
N GLY A 20 -6.95 22.07 27.98
CA GLY A 20 -6.08 22.43 26.88
C GLY A 20 -5.56 21.25 26.08
N LEU A 21 -6.40 20.73 25.19
CA LEU A 21 -6.10 20.43 23.79
C LEU A 21 -7.41 19.97 23.15
N ALA A 22 -8.24 20.95 22.79
CA ALA A 22 -9.28 20.70 21.80
C ALA A 22 -8.56 20.17 20.54
N PRO A 23 -8.92 18.99 19.99
CA PRO A 23 -8.48 18.65 18.66
C PRO A 23 -9.06 19.75 17.77
N HIS A 24 -8.15 20.57 17.25
CA HIS A 24 -8.50 21.51 16.21
C HIS A 24 -9.13 20.67 15.12
N ALA A 25 -10.38 20.99 14.78
CA ALA A 25 -11.01 20.55 13.55
C ALA A 25 -10.10 21.02 12.41
N ARG A 26 -9.09 20.21 12.08
CA ARG A 26 -8.23 20.43 10.93
C ARG A 26 -9.09 20.02 9.74
N SER A 27 -9.50 21.06 9.02
CA SER A 27 -10.21 21.02 7.75
C SER A 27 -9.94 19.71 7.01
N GLY A 28 -10.99 18.92 6.78
CA GLY A 28 -10.92 17.65 6.05
C GLY A 28 -10.54 17.82 4.57
N GLU A 29 -10.24 19.02 4.11
CA GLU A 29 -9.79 19.30 2.74
C GLU A 29 -8.27 19.19 2.57
N ASP A 30 -7.48 19.60 3.58
CA ASP A 30 -6.01 19.54 3.51
C ASP A 30 -5.50 18.10 3.70
N THR A 31 -6.14 17.32 4.57
CA THR A 31 -5.79 15.91 4.80
C THR A 31 -6.10 15.04 3.59
N LYS A 32 -7.26 15.24 2.95
CA LYS A 32 -7.63 14.48 1.75
C LYS A 32 -6.72 14.78 0.56
N LYS A 33 -6.27 16.02 0.39
CA LYS A 33 -5.31 16.38 -0.66
C LYS A 33 -3.92 15.78 -0.41
N SER A 34 -3.45 15.75 0.85
CA SER A 34 -2.18 15.07 1.16
C SER A 34 -2.28 13.56 0.95
N GLU A 35 -3.38 12.94 1.38
CA GLU A 35 -3.63 11.50 1.23
C GLU A 35 -3.74 11.07 -0.25
N ALA A 36 -4.42 11.86 -1.09
CA ALA A 36 -4.48 11.61 -2.53
C ALA A 36 -3.10 11.72 -3.20
N LYS A 37 -2.29 12.70 -2.79
CA LYS A 37 -0.91 12.85 -3.27
C LYS A 37 -0.02 11.67 -2.86
N ASP A 38 -0.17 11.19 -1.63
CA ASP A 38 0.58 10.03 -1.12
C ASP A 38 0.18 8.74 -1.85
N MET A 39 -1.09 8.60 -2.23
CA MET A 39 -1.58 7.50 -3.06
C MET A 39 -0.99 7.55 -4.48
N GLU A 40 -1.06 8.71 -5.14
CA GLU A 40 -0.52 8.91 -6.48
C GLU A 40 0.98 8.60 -6.51
N GLU A 41 1.74 9.14 -5.53
CA GLU A 41 3.17 8.88 -5.40
C GLU A 41 3.47 7.39 -5.19
N ALA A 42 2.70 6.68 -4.35
CA ALA A 42 2.87 5.24 -4.16
C ALA A 42 2.61 4.45 -5.46
N MET A 43 1.58 4.79 -6.22
CA MET A 43 1.26 4.15 -7.49
C MET A 43 2.32 4.46 -8.57
N ASP A 44 2.85 5.68 -8.57
CA ASP A 44 3.91 6.08 -9.47
C ASP A 44 5.23 5.38 -9.18
N LEU A 45 5.62 5.26 -7.91
CA LEU A 45 6.79 4.49 -7.49
C LEU A 45 6.64 3.01 -7.83
N MET A 46 5.45 2.43 -7.60
CA MET A 46 5.12 1.07 -8.01
C MET A 46 5.33 0.91 -9.52
N SER A 47 4.70 1.73 -10.36
CA SER A 47 4.86 1.64 -11.82
C SER A 47 6.28 1.95 -12.28
N GLY A 48 6.96 2.85 -11.58
CA GLY A 48 8.33 3.31 -11.83
C GLY A 48 9.35 2.19 -11.67
N SER A 49 9.20 1.35 -10.63
CA SER A 49 10.07 0.19 -10.41
C SER A 49 10.07 -0.76 -11.62
N LEU A 50 8.89 -1.14 -12.12
CA LEU A 50 8.77 -2.01 -13.30
C LEU A 50 9.29 -1.32 -14.58
N LYS A 51 9.02 -0.03 -14.75
CA LYS A 51 9.57 0.75 -15.88
C LYS A 51 11.10 0.80 -15.83
N GLY A 52 11.69 0.86 -14.62
CA GLY A 52 13.12 0.90 -14.37
C GLY A 52 13.86 -0.37 -14.77
N LEU A 53 13.21 -1.54 -14.69
CA LEU A 53 13.77 -2.82 -15.16
C LEU A 53 14.25 -2.77 -16.61
N ARG A 54 13.55 -2.02 -17.47
CA ARG A 54 13.95 -1.83 -18.88
C ARG A 54 15.33 -1.18 -19.03
N ARG A 55 15.70 -0.30 -18.09
CA ARG A 55 17.01 0.39 -18.09
C ARG A 55 18.13 -0.55 -17.65
N LEU A 56 17.82 -1.54 -16.82
CA LEU A 56 18.78 -2.51 -16.31
C LEU A 56 19.06 -3.67 -17.29
N ARG A 57 18.34 -3.80 -18.41
CA ARG A 57 18.47 -4.95 -19.33
C ARG A 57 19.89 -5.21 -19.82
N ARG A 58 20.71 -4.17 -19.97
CA ARG A 58 22.13 -4.26 -20.41
C ARG A 58 23.13 -4.12 -19.27
N ASP A 59 22.67 -4.00 -18.03
CA ASP A 59 23.54 -3.83 -16.86
C ASP A 59 24.19 -5.19 -16.50
N PRO A 60 25.52 -5.26 -16.28
CA PRO A 60 26.19 -6.49 -15.85
C PRO A 60 25.61 -7.08 -14.55
N ASP A 61 25.13 -6.22 -13.65
CA ASP A 61 24.56 -6.59 -12.35
C ASP A 61 23.02 -6.57 -12.37
N ARG A 62 22.41 -6.68 -13.55
CA ARG A 62 20.95 -6.53 -13.71
C ARG A 62 20.15 -7.40 -12.75
N TRP A 63 20.61 -8.60 -12.45
CA TRP A 63 19.90 -9.55 -11.60
C TRP A 63 19.73 -9.00 -10.17
N THR A 64 20.83 -8.62 -9.53
CA THR A 64 20.82 -8.08 -8.18
C THR A 64 20.15 -6.71 -8.12
N LYS A 65 20.45 -5.82 -9.08
CA LYS A 65 19.83 -4.48 -9.13
C LYS A 65 18.33 -4.54 -9.40
N SER A 66 17.88 -5.46 -10.27
CA SER A 66 16.46 -5.63 -10.56
C SER A 66 15.72 -6.24 -9.36
N ALA A 67 16.30 -7.24 -8.69
CA ALA A 67 15.72 -7.78 -7.46
C ALA A 67 15.55 -6.69 -6.39
N ALA A 68 16.58 -5.86 -6.15
CA ALA A 68 16.49 -4.74 -5.22
C ALA A 68 15.41 -3.72 -5.63
N LEU A 69 15.34 -3.35 -6.91
CA LEU A 69 14.33 -2.43 -7.42
C LEU A 69 12.90 -2.98 -7.28
N VAL A 70 12.70 -4.27 -7.48
CA VAL A 70 11.41 -4.95 -7.27
C VAL A 70 11.09 -5.01 -5.78
N ALA A 71 12.06 -5.29 -4.91
CA ALA A 71 11.87 -5.26 -3.46
C ALA A 71 11.44 -3.86 -2.98
N GLU A 72 12.06 -2.80 -3.49
CA GLU A 72 11.64 -1.41 -3.22
C GLU A 72 10.20 -1.16 -3.71
N GLY A 73 9.90 -1.54 -4.95
CA GLY A 73 8.55 -1.41 -5.51
C GLY A 73 7.48 -2.17 -4.71
N SER A 74 7.83 -3.31 -4.10
CA SER A 74 6.91 -4.08 -3.25
C SER A 74 6.45 -3.29 -2.02
N GLN A 75 7.31 -2.43 -1.47
CA GLN A 75 6.96 -1.56 -0.35
C GLN A 75 5.95 -0.49 -0.78
N SER A 76 6.06 0.03 -2.01
CA SER A 76 5.05 0.93 -2.59
C SER A 76 3.71 0.22 -2.78
N VAL A 77 3.69 -1.05 -3.19
CA VAL A 77 2.45 -1.84 -3.26
C VAL A 77 1.79 -1.95 -1.88
N ILE A 78 2.57 -2.29 -0.84
CA ILE A 78 2.07 -2.41 0.54
C ILE A 78 1.52 -1.07 1.05
N ALA A 79 2.20 0.04 0.75
CA ALA A 79 1.71 1.37 1.08
C ALA A 79 0.38 1.67 0.35
N ALA A 80 0.30 1.30 -0.94
CA ALA A 80 -0.86 1.53 -1.78
C ALA A 80 -2.10 0.72 -1.35
N MET A 81 -1.92 -0.45 -0.72
CA MET A 81 -3.00 -1.32 -0.24
C MET A 81 -3.93 -0.66 0.80
N LYS A 82 -3.53 0.47 1.38
CA LYS A 82 -4.35 1.22 2.35
C LYS A 82 -5.45 2.03 1.68
N TRP A 83 -5.32 2.31 0.39
CA TRP A 83 -6.23 3.17 -0.35
C TRP A 83 -7.35 2.39 -1.00
N ILE A 84 -8.51 3.05 -1.13
CA ILE A 84 -9.67 2.51 -1.82
C ILE A 84 -9.81 3.29 -3.14
N PRO A 85 -9.96 2.60 -4.29
CA PRO A 85 -10.24 3.27 -5.55
C PRO A 85 -11.50 4.14 -5.46
N LYS A 86 -11.46 5.34 -6.04
CA LYS A 86 -12.54 6.32 -5.97
C LYS A 86 -13.87 5.76 -6.49
N GLU A 87 -13.81 4.99 -7.57
CA GLU A 87 -14.94 4.30 -8.18
C GLU A 87 -15.65 3.36 -7.20
N ILE A 88 -14.91 2.78 -6.24
CA ILE A 88 -15.48 1.94 -5.17
C ILE A 88 -16.00 2.80 -4.02
N GLU A 89 -15.30 3.88 -3.67
CA GLU A 89 -15.75 4.80 -2.62
C GLU A 89 -17.12 5.41 -2.93
N GLU A 90 -17.34 5.76 -4.21
CA GLU A 90 -18.57 6.37 -4.73
C GLU A 90 -19.74 5.38 -4.87
N LEU A 91 -19.52 4.06 -4.75
CA LEU A 91 -20.61 3.09 -4.76
C LEU A 91 -21.53 3.28 -3.54
N PRO A 92 -22.85 3.08 -3.71
CA PRO A 92 -23.78 3.07 -2.59
C PRO A 92 -23.46 1.93 -1.62
N GLU A 93 -23.76 2.13 -0.35
CA GLU A 93 -23.61 1.09 0.66
C GLU A 93 -24.48 -0.12 0.33
N GLY A 94 -23.87 -1.33 0.39
CA GLY A 94 -24.58 -2.56 0.07
C GLY A 94 -23.65 -3.70 -0.38
N PRO A 95 -24.23 -4.85 -0.76
CA PRO A 95 -23.47 -6.04 -1.14
C PRO A 95 -22.48 -5.81 -2.28
N GLU A 96 -22.81 -4.93 -3.23
CA GLU A 96 -21.95 -4.63 -4.38
C GLU A 96 -20.67 -3.91 -3.96
N LYS A 97 -20.75 -2.89 -3.11
CA LYS A 97 -19.59 -2.18 -2.55
C LYS A 97 -18.70 -3.11 -1.73
N ILE A 98 -19.31 -3.97 -0.91
CA ILE A 98 -18.57 -4.97 -0.11
C ILE A 98 -17.79 -5.91 -1.04
N LYS A 99 -18.42 -6.38 -2.12
CA LYS A 99 -17.78 -7.25 -3.11
C LYS A 99 -16.64 -6.53 -3.85
N ALA A 100 -16.85 -5.29 -4.27
CA ALA A 100 -15.82 -4.49 -4.94
C ALA A 100 -14.61 -4.23 -4.02
N LEU A 101 -14.83 -3.90 -2.75
CA LEU A 101 -13.77 -3.75 -1.76
C LEU A 101 -12.96 -5.03 -1.56
N ALA A 102 -13.63 -6.19 -1.50
CA ALA A 102 -12.95 -7.48 -1.40
C ALA A 102 -12.13 -7.81 -2.65
N ASP A 103 -12.68 -7.56 -3.84
CA ASP A 103 -12.00 -7.81 -5.12
C ASP A 103 -10.80 -6.86 -5.33
N SER A 104 -10.92 -5.58 -4.96
CA SER A 104 -9.80 -4.63 -4.99
C SER A 104 -8.64 -5.08 -4.09
N ARG A 105 -8.93 -5.52 -2.87
CA ARG A 105 -7.92 -6.09 -1.97
C ARG A 105 -7.28 -7.35 -2.56
N ARG A 106 -8.07 -8.23 -3.20
CA ARG A 106 -7.56 -9.42 -3.90
C ARG A 106 -6.57 -9.01 -5.00
N LEU A 107 -6.94 -8.05 -5.85
CA LEU A 107 -6.09 -7.57 -6.94
C LEU A 107 -4.77 -7.00 -6.41
N MET A 108 -4.81 -6.15 -5.39
CA MET A 108 -3.59 -5.63 -4.77
C MET A 108 -2.74 -6.72 -4.12
N GLY A 109 -3.37 -7.73 -3.50
CA GLY A 109 -2.67 -8.89 -2.96
C GLY A 109 -1.97 -9.71 -4.04
N LEU A 110 -2.61 -9.90 -5.19
CA LEU A 110 -2.00 -10.57 -6.34
C LEU A 110 -0.86 -9.76 -6.94
N THR A 111 -0.98 -8.42 -6.99
CA THR A 111 0.13 -7.55 -7.38
C THR A 111 1.32 -7.73 -6.46
N LEU A 112 1.13 -7.71 -5.14
CA LEU A 112 2.21 -7.93 -4.17
C LEU A 112 2.87 -9.31 -4.34
N ALA A 113 2.06 -10.35 -4.53
CA ALA A 113 2.56 -11.70 -4.80
C ALA A 113 3.39 -11.74 -6.10
N GLY A 114 2.93 -11.06 -7.16
CA GLY A 114 3.68 -10.96 -8.42
C GLY A 114 5.01 -10.24 -8.26
N TYR A 115 5.10 -9.19 -7.43
CA TYR A 115 6.39 -8.55 -7.09
C TYR A 115 7.34 -9.53 -6.39
N ALA A 116 6.85 -10.30 -5.40
CA ALA A 116 7.68 -11.29 -4.73
C ALA A 116 8.13 -12.43 -5.68
N GLU A 117 7.24 -12.91 -6.54
CA GLU A 117 7.57 -13.90 -7.59
C GLU A 117 8.64 -13.36 -8.54
N LEU A 118 8.54 -12.09 -8.93
CA LEU A 118 9.48 -11.42 -9.84
C LEU A 118 10.85 -11.22 -9.18
N GLU A 119 10.89 -10.82 -7.91
CA GLU A 119 12.11 -10.70 -7.12
C GLU A 119 12.85 -12.04 -7.06
N LEU A 120 12.13 -13.11 -6.73
CA LEU A 120 12.70 -14.47 -6.70
C LEU A 120 13.20 -14.92 -8.08
N ALA A 121 12.50 -14.57 -9.16
CA ALA A 121 12.93 -14.89 -10.53
C ALA A 121 14.24 -14.17 -10.88
N PHE A 122 14.39 -12.89 -10.52
CA PHE A 122 15.65 -12.16 -10.70
C PHE A 122 16.79 -12.74 -9.87
N LEU A 123 16.54 -13.13 -8.61
CA LEU A 123 17.54 -13.77 -7.75
C LEU A 123 17.96 -15.16 -8.29
N ALA A 124 17.03 -15.89 -8.90
CA ALA A 124 17.27 -17.17 -9.56
C ALA A 124 17.91 -17.03 -10.97
N LYS A 125 17.97 -15.81 -11.52
CA LYS A 125 18.41 -15.53 -12.90
C LYS A 125 17.59 -16.26 -13.97
N ASP A 126 16.30 -16.42 -13.71
CA ASP A 126 15.36 -17.13 -14.57
C ASP A 126 14.60 -16.13 -15.44
N GLU A 127 15.09 -15.90 -16.67
CA GLU A 127 14.51 -14.91 -17.59
C GLU A 127 13.09 -15.29 -18.03
N GLU A 128 12.82 -16.57 -18.28
CA GLU A 128 11.50 -17.04 -18.70
C GLU A 128 10.46 -16.76 -17.62
N LYS A 129 10.82 -17.03 -16.37
CA LYS A 129 9.98 -16.71 -15.22
C LYS A 129 9.81 -15.20 -15.01
N VAL A 130 10.85 -14.41 -15.24
CA VAL A 130 10.75 -12.94 -15.22
C VAL A 130 9.70 -12.45 -16.22
N GLU A 131 9.76 -12.93 -17.48
CA GLU A 131 8.82 -12.53 -18.53
C GLU A 131 7.38 -12.97 -18.18
N ALA A 132 7.20 -14.22 -17.76
CA ALA A 132 5.89 -14.76 -17.38
C ALA A 132 5.24 -13.97 -16.22
N VAL A 133 6.02 -13.61 -15.19
CA VAL A 133 5.50 -12.83 -14.06
C VAL A 133 5.19 -11.40 -14.47
N LEU A 134 6.00 -10.78 -15.34
CA LEU A 134 5.72 -9.45 -15.87
C LEU A 134 4.42 -9.41 -16.68
N ASP A 135 4.13 -10.44 -17.46
CA ASP A 135 2.87 -10.52 -18.21
C ASP A 135 1.66 -10.71 -17.29
N LYS A 136 1.77 -11.60 -16.29
CA LYS A 136 0.76 -11.73 -15.23
C LYS A 136 0.48 -10.40 -14.51
N LEU A 137 1.52 -9.63 -14.19
CA LEU A 137 1.36 -8.30 -13.57
C LEU A 137 0.64 -7.30 -14.49
N LYS A 138 0.87 -7.35 -15.81
CA LYS A 138 0.14 -6.51 -16.77
C LYS A 138 -1.34 -6.88 -16.83
N GLU A 139 -1.66 -8.18 -16.81
CA GLU A 139 -3.04 -8.67 -16.82
C GLU A 139 -3.80 -8.23 -15.56
N ILE A 140 -3.19 -8.39 -14.37
CA ILE A 140 -3.76 -7.92 -13.10
C ILE A 140 -4.02 -6.40 -13.14
N LYS A 141 -3.06 -5.63 -13.67
CA LYS A 141 -3.22 -4.18 -13.82
C LYS A 141 -4.37 -3.84 -14.75
N ALA A 142 -4.47 -4.50 -15.91
CA ALA A 142 -5.53 -4.28 -16.88
C ALA A 142 -6.91 -4.58 -16.28
N GLU A 143 -7.06 -5.71 -15.58
CA GLU A 143 -8.29 -6.08 -14.87
C GLU A 143 -8.68 -5.02 -13.83
N SER A 144 -7.72 -4.54 -13.05
CA SER A 144 -7.95 -3.50 -12.04
C SER A 144 -8.40 -2.18 -12.67
N HIS A 145 -7.72 -1.73 -13.74
CA HIS A 145 -8.06 -0.49 -14.43
C HIS A 145 -9.44 -0.56 -15.08
N GLU A 146 -9.78 -1.68 -15.73
CA GLU A 146 -11.10 -1.89 -16.33
C GLU A 146 -12.22 -1.81 -15.30
N LYS A 147 -12.00 -2.39 -14.11
CA LYS A 147 -13.03 -2.43 -13.06
C LYS A 147 -13.14 -1.13 -12.28
N TYR A 148 -12.01 -0.55 -11.88
CA TYR A 148 -11.94 0.41 -10.78
C TYR A 148 -11.08 1.65 -11.08
N ASN A 149 -10.61 1.85 -12.31
CA ASN A 149 -9.84 3.05 -12.67
C ASN A 149 -10.13 3.47 -14.13
N ARG A 150 -11.40 3.42 -14.54
CA ARG A 150 -11.84 3.64 -15.94
C ARG A 150 -11.72 5.10 -16.39
N GLY A 151 -11.37 6.02 -15.49
CA GLY A 151 -11.30 7.46 -15.72
C GLY A 151 -9.93 8.03 -16.13
N GLU A 152 -8.90 7.20 -16.29
CA GLU A 152 -7.56 7.58 -16.80
C GLU A 152 -7.28 7.10 -18.22
#